data_AF-A0A2U9SYU3-F1
#
_entry.id   AF-A0A2U9SYU3-F1
#
_cell.length_a   1.000
_cell.length_b   1.000
_cell.length_c   1.000
_cell.angle_alpha   90.00
_cell.angle_beta   90.00
_cell.angle_gamma   90.00
#
_symmetry.space_group_name_H-M   'P 1'
#
loop_
_entity.id
_entity.type
_entity.pdbx_description
1 polymer ?
#
loop_
_entity_poly.entity_id
_entity_poly.type
_entity_poly.pdbx_seq_one_letter_code
_entity_poly.pdbx_strand_id
1 'polypeptide(L)'
;MSHAISMTIGRPFGLQRVCRVLDFPRSTIYAERARTLSNVTQLAPVRRGPKPKVPDHELLAAIRADLARTPFVGEGARKVWARLRIQDDIRVSRTRVSRLMREHGLLSPHRRAQKPPNAH
;
A
#
# COMPACT_ATOMS: atom_id res chain seq x y z
N MET A 1 1.38 -2.99 33.18
CA MET A 1 2.55 -2.53 33.96
C MET A 1 3.09 -3.74 34.70
N SER A 2 4.37 -3.80 35.08
CA SER A 2 4.80 -4.90 35.95
C SER A 2 4.01 -4.79 37.26
N HIS A 3 3.31 -5.86 37.63
CA HIS A 3 2.58 -5.94 38.91
C HIS A 3 3.55 -6.12 40.09
N ALA A 4 4.85 -6.31 39.81
CA ALA A 4 5.90 -6.44 40.82
C ALA A 4 6.24 -5.08 41.45
N ILE A 5 6.07 -5.00 42.77
CA ILE A 5 6.39 -3.85 43.61
C ILE A 5 7.86 -3.94 44.03
N SER A 6 8.60 -2.84 43.91
CA SER A 6 9.98 -2.75 44.43
C SER A 6 9.96 -2.77 45.96
N MET A 7 10.58 -3.78 46.59
CA MET A 7 10.63 -3.91 48.05
C MET A 7 11.30 -2.72 48.75
N THR A 8 12.24 -2.06 48.10
CA THR A 8 13.00 -0.92 48.63
C THR A 8 12.31 0.44 48.50
N ILE A 9 11.36 0.60 47.57
CA ILE A 9 10.75 1.90 47.23
C ILE A 9 9.22 1.86 47.42
N GLY A 10 8.64 0.68 47.62
CA GLY A 10 7.19 0.48 47.82
C GLY A 10 6.34 0.84 46.59
N ARG A 11 6.96 0.97 45.40
CA ARG A 11 6.29 1.35 44.14
C ARG A 11 6.58 0.34 43.03
N PRO A 12 5.65 0.14 42.07
CA PRO A 12 5.90 -0.71 40.91
C PRO A 12 7.04 -0.15 40.06
N PHE A 13 7.78 -1.04 39.39
CA PHE A 13 8.87 -0.61 38.51
C PHE A 13 8.34 0.17 37.30
N GLY A 14 8.94 1.34 37.06
CA GLY A 14 8.60 2.15 35.89
C GLY A 14 8.97 1.47 34.58
N LEU A 15 8.17 1.71 33.54
CA LEU A 15 8.34 1.11 32.19
C LEU A 15 9.76 1.28 31.63
N GLN A 16 10.38 2.44 31.86
CA GLN A 16 11.75 2.72 31.44
C GLN A 16 12.77 1.75 32.02
N ARG A 17 12.65 1.43 33.31
CA ARG A 17 13.56 0.53 34.01
C ARG A 17 13.37 -0.90 33.52
N VAL A 18 12.12 -1.33 33.37
CA VAL A 18 11.78 -2.66 32.84
C VAL A 18 12.30 -2.84 31.42
N CYS A 19 12.04 -1.88 30.53
CA CYS A 19 12.55 -1.88 29.15
C CYS A 19 14.08 -1.91 29.10
N ARG A 20 14.77 -1.15 29.96
CA ARG A 20 16.24 -1.16 30.01
C ARG A 20 16.81 -2.49 30.47
N VAL A 21 16.21 -3.14 31.48
CA VAL A 21 16.71 -4.41 32.03
C VAL A 21 16.44 -5.57 31.07
N LEU A 22 15.29 -5.57 30.40
CA LEU A 22 14.91 -6.61 29.44
C LEU A 22 15.43 -6.35 28.01
N ASP A 23 16.20 -5.28 27.83
CA ASP A 23 16.72 -4.82 26.53
C ASP A 23 15.65 -4.68 25.43
N PHE A 24 14.47 -4.17 25.82
CA PHE A 24 13.35 -3.93 24.93
C PHE A 24 13.20 -2.44 24.61
N PRO A 25 13.07 -2.04 23.33
CA PRO A 25 12.76 -0.66 22.99
C PRO A 25 11.42 -0.21 23.58
N ARG A 26 11.40 0.96 24.23
CA ARG A 26 10.16 1.55 24.79
C ARG A 26 9.10 1.79 23.71
N SER A 27 9.54 2.09 22.48
CA SER A 27 8.66 2.31 21.32
C SER A 27 7.80 1.09 21.01
N THR A 28 8.34 -0.13 21.12
CA THR A 28 7.61 -1.38 20.89
C THR A 28 6.43 -1.51 21.85
N ILE A 29 6.66 -1.23 23.14
CA ILE A 29 5.61 -1.33 24.16
C ILE A 29 4.52 -0.28 23.96
N TYR A 30 4.88 0.95 23.60
CA TYR A 30 3.89 1.98 23.27
C TYR A 30 3.12 1.66 21.98
N ALA A 31 3.78 1.11 20.96
CA ALA A 31 3.13 0.70 19.71
C ALA A 31 2.18 -0.48 19.91
N GLU A 32 2.52 -1.46 20.74
CA GLU A 32 1.61 -2.54 21.14
C GLU A 32 0.40 -1.98 21.89
N ARG A 33 0.62 -1.16 22.92
CA ARG A 33 -0.50 -0.55 23.67
C ARG A 33 -1.41 0.29 22.77
N ALA A 34 -0.85 1.04 21.82
CA ALA A 34 -1.62 1.81 20.85
C ALA A 34 -2.48 0.89 19.97
N ARG A 35 -1.94 -0.25 19.52
CA ARG A 35 -2.68 -1.27 18.75
C ARG A 35 -3.77 -1.96 19.57
N THR A 36 -3.51 -2.28 20.84
CA THR A 36 -4.49 -2.93 21.72
C THR A 36 -5.63 -1.99 22.12
N LEU A 37 -5.31 -0.71 22.35
CA LEU A 37 -6.31 0.31 22.72
C LEU A 37 -7.11 0.82 21.52
N SER A 38 -6.57 0.71 20.32
CA SER A 38 -7.28 1.11 19.12
C SER A 38 -8.34 0.06 18.75
N ASN A 39 -9.60 0.33 19.11
CA ASN A 39 -10.80 -0.24 18.43
C ASN A 39 -10.94 0.29 16.99
N VAL A 40 -9.86 0.82 16.41
CA VAL A 40 -9.87 1.54 15.15
C VAL A 40 -9.66 0.52 14.05
N THR A 41 -10.71 0.29 13.26
CA THR A 41 -10.61 -0.38 11.97
C THR A 41 -9.42 0.22 11.22
N GLN A 42 -8.44 -0.61 10.85
CA GLN A 42 -7.29 -0.11 10.09
C GLN A 42 -7.79 0.53 8.79
N LEU A 43 -7.90 1.86 8.78
CA LEU A 43 -8.23 2.60 7.58
C LEU A 43 -7.09 2.35 6.60
N ALA A 44 -7.43 1.84 5.42
CA ALA A 44 -6.47 1.63 4.36
C ALA A 44 -5.66 2.93 4.17
N PRO A 45 -4.33 2.84 4.06
CA PRO A 45 -3.47 4.01 4.02
C PRO A 45 -3.92 4.96 2.90
N VAL A 46 -4.48 6.11 3.28
CA VAL A 46 -4.89 7.14 2.33
C VAL A 46 -3.63 7.78 1.75
N ARG A 47 -3.60 7.95 0.44
CA ARG A 47 -2.49 8.59 -0.27
C ARG A 47 -2.28 10.01 0.28
N ARG A 48 -1.11 10.25 0.89
CA ARG A 48 -0.72 11.57 1.40
C ARG A 48 -0.31 12.48 0.24
N GLY A 49 -0.68 13.76 0.31
CA GLY A 49 -0.27 14.80 -0.64
C GLY A 49 -1.41 15.33 -1.55
N PRO A 50 -1.09 16.25 -2.48
CA PRO A 50 -2.08 16.87 -3.36
C PRO A 50 -2.87 15.84 -4.17
N LYS A 51 -4.19 16.04 -4.26
CA LYS A 51 -5.06 15.18 -5.06
C LYS A 51 -4.69 15.35 -6.54
N PRO A 52 -4.43 14.25 -7.28
CA PRO A 52 -4.18 14.35 -8.70
C PRO A 52 -5.43 14.86 -9.43
N LYS A 53 -5.24 15.64 -10.51
CA LYS A 53 -6.34 16.13 -11.36
C LYS A 53 -7.27 15.02 -11.84
N VAL A 54 -6.69 13.86 -12.18
CA VAL A 54 -7.42 12.65 -12.55
C VAL A 54 -7.24 11.62 -11.42
N PRO A 55 -8.32 11.25 -10.72
CA PRO A 55 -8.28 10.20 -9.70
C PRO A 55 -8.06 8.82 -10.34
N ASP A 56 -7.58 7.87 -9.53
CA ASP A 56 -7.18 6.56 -10.06
C ASP A 56 -8.36 5.74 -10.62
N HIS A 57 -9.58 5.93 -10.10
CA HIS A 57 -10.78 5.23 -10.58
C HIS A 57 -11.21 5.73 -11.98
N GLU A 58 -11.18 7.04 -12.23
CA GLU A 58 -11.43 7.61 -13.56
C GLU A 58 -10.36 7.18 -14.56
N LEU A 59 -9.09 7.20 -14.14
CA LEU A 59 -8.00 6.73 -14.98
C LEU A 59 -8.15 5.25 -15.35
N LEU A 60 -8.60 4.42 -14.40
CA LEU A 60 -8.87 3.02 -14.66
C LEU A 60 -10.04 2.81 -15.63
N ALA A 61 -11.11 3.60 -15.51
CA ALA A 61 -12.22 3.56 -16.47
C ALA A 61 -11.73 3.91 -17.88
N ALA A 62 -10.91 4.95 -18.02
CA ALA A 62 -10.32 5.34 -19.31
C ALA A 62 -9.41 4.23 -19.90
N ILE A 63 -8.58 3.58 -19.05
CA ILE A 63 -7.77 2.43 -19.47
C ILE A 63 -8.64 1.30 -20.02
N ARG A 64 -9.74 0.97 -19.33
CA ARG A 64 -10.65 -0.10 -19.77
C ARG A 64 -11.35 0.25 -21.09
N ALA A 65 -11.78 1.50 -21.24
CA ALA A 65 -12.39 1.99 -22.47
C ALA A 65 -11.41 1.92 -23.67
N ASP A 66 -10.15 2.32 -23.46
CA ASP A 66 -9.12 2.22 -24.51
C ASP A 66 -8.83 0.78 -24.93
N LEU A 67 -8.78 -0.15 -23.97
CA LEU A 67 -8.61 -1.58 -24.24
C LEU A 67 -9.82 -2.18 -24.96
N ALA A 68 -11.04 -1.73 -24.66
CA ALA A 68 -12.25 -2.18 -25.35
C ALA A 68 -12.35 -1.62 -26.79
N ARG A 69 -11.85 -0.41 -27.02
CA ARG A 69 -11.81 0.23 -28.34
C ARG A 69 -10.78 -0.41 -29.28
N THR A 70 -9.72 -0.99 -28.72
CA THR A 70 -8.58 -1.47 -29.52
C THR A 70 -8.73 -2.96 -29.87
N PRO A 71 -8.59 -3.37 -31.15
CA PRO A 71 -8.82 -4.76 -31.56
C PRO A 71 -7.72 -5.74 -31.15
N PHE A 72 -6.58 -5.25 -30.64
CA PHE A 72 -5.43 -6.11 -30.33
C PHE A 72 -5.48 -6.63 -28.89
N VAL A 73 -5.38 -7.96 -28.75
CA VAL A 73 -5.23 -8.62 -27.45
C VAL A 73 -3.77 -8.50 -27.01
N GLY A 74 -3.54 -8.03 -25.78
CA GLY A 74 -2.21 -7.99 -25.19
C GLY A 74 -1.50 -6.65 -25.25
N GLU A 75 -2.25 -5.56 -25.29
CA GLU A 75 -1.65 -4.23 -25.26
C GLU A 75 -0.96 -3.95 -23.92
N GLY A 76 0.25 -3.38 -24.04
CA GLY A 76 1.06 -3.01 -22.89
C GLY A 76 0.77 -1.58 -22.44
N ALA A 77 1.12 -1.27 -21.19
CA ALA A 77 0.97 0.05 -20.59
C ALA A 77 1.60 1.21 -21.40
N ARG A 78 2.60 0.93 -22.23
CA ARG A 78 3.20 1.95 -23.13
C ARG A 78 2.22 2.42 -24.20
N LYS A 79 1.47 1.50 -24.83
CA LYS A 79 0.52 1.83 -25.91
C LYS A 79 -0.70 2.55 -25.36
N VAL A 80 -1.29 1.99 -24.29
CA VAL A 80 -2.41 2.60 -23.57
C VAL A 80 -2.04 4.01 -23.11
N TRP A 81 -0.88 4.20 -22.48
CA TRP A 81 -0.43 5.54 -22.05
C TRP A 81 -0.32 6.53 -23.22
N ALA A 82 0.22 6.09 -24.37
CA ALA A 82 0.34 6.96 -25.54
C ALA A 82 -1.03 7.37 -26.10
N ARG A 83 -1.99 6.45 -26.18
CA ARG A 83 -3.34 6.74 -26.65
C ARG A 83 -4.15 7.59 -25.68
N LEU A 84 -4.12 7.28 -24.39
CA LEU A 84 -4.72 8.14 -23.36
C LEU A 84 -4.21 9.58 -23.46
N ARG A 85 -2.93 9.76 -23.78
CA ARG A 85 -2.32 11.08 -23.96
C ARG A 85 -2.75 11.74 -25.28
N ILE A 86 -2.70 11.02 -26.40
CA ILE A 86 -2.88 11.61 -27.74
C ILE A 86 -4.36 11.74 -28.11
N GLN A 87 -5.16 10.73 -27.80
CA GLN A 87 -6.57 10.62 -28.21
C GLN A 87 -7.51 11.23 -27.17
N ASP A 88 -7.27 10.93 -25.89
CA ASP A 88 -8.20 11.31 -24.81
C ASP A 88 -7.70 12.53 -24.00
N ASP A 89 -6.56 13.11 -24.38
CA ASP A 89 -5.84 14.23 -23.73
C ASP A 89 -5.56 14.05 -22.21
N ILE A 90 -5.58 12.81 -21.73
CA ILE A 90 -5.34 12.46 -20.31
C ILE A 90 -3.84 12.48 -20.03
N ARG A 91 -3.37 13.59 -19.44
CA ARG A 91 -1.95 13.78 -19.06
C ARG A 91 -1.63 13.14 -17.70
N VAL A 92 -1.23 11.87 -17.72
CA VAL A 92 -0.77 11.12 -16.53
C VAL A 92 0.61 10.50 -16.75
N SER A 93 1.31 10.21 -15.65
CA SER A 93 2.61 9.53 -15.74
C SER A 93 2.44 8.08 -16.22
N ARG A 94 3.37 7.63 -17.07
CA ARG A 94 3.40 6.23 -17.53
C ARG A 94 3.49 5.23 -16.37
N THR A 95 4.17 5.61 -15.28
CA THR A 95 4.31 4.79 -14.08
C THR A 95 2.96 4.57 -13.39
N ARG A 96 2.08 5.58 -13.33
CA ARG A 96 0.72 5.43 -12.78
C ARG A 96 -0.13 4.48 -13.62
N VAL A 97 -0.09 4.60 -14.95
CA VAL A 97 -0.81 3.69 -15.86
C VAL A 97 -0.30 2.25 -15.69
N SER A 98 1.02 2.06 -15.68
CA SER A 98 1.63 0.74 -15.48
C SER A 98 1.25 0.12 -14.14
N ARG A 99 1.24 0.91 -13.07
CA ARG A 99 0.80 0.47 -11.74
C ARG A 99 -0.66 0.02 -11.74
N LEU A 100 -1.59 0.84 -12.24
CA LEU A 100 -3.02 0.49 -12.28
C LEU A 100 -3.29 -0.73 -13.15
N MET A 101 -2.62 -0.86 -14.30
CA MET A 101 -2.77 -2.05 -15.13
C MET A 101 -2.26 -3.32 -14.44
N ARG A 102 -1.21 -3.23 -13.61
CA ARG A 102 -0.71 -4.36 -12.80
C ARG A 102 -1.70 -4.73 -11.70
N GLU A 103 -2.11 -3.75 -10.90
CA GLU A 103 -3.03 -3.93 -9.75
C GLU A 103 -4.36 -4.55 -10.18
N HIS A 104 -4.85 -4.20 -11.37
CA HIS A 104 -6.13 -4.71 -11.89
C HIS A 104 -6.00 -5.83 -12.93
N GLY A 105 -4.81 -6.40 -13.10
CA GLY A 105 -4.59 -7.53 -14.02
C GLY A 105 -4.86 -7.22 -15.50
N LEU A 106 -4.84 -5.95 -15.90
CA LEU A 106 -5.09 -5.48 -17.27
C LEU A 106 -3.87 -5.60 -18.18
N LEU A 107 -2.74 -6.09 -17.66
CA LEU A 107 -1.59 -6.41 -18.49
C LEU A 107 -1.90 -7.60 -19.40
N SER A 108 -1.31 -7.54 -20.61
CA SER A 108 -1.29 -8.64 -21.57
C SER A 108 -1.09 -10.01 -20.89
N PRO A 109 -1.89 -11.04 -21.24
CA PRO A 109 -1.76 -12.38 -20.71
C PRO A 109 -0.32 -12.94 -20.83
N HIS A 110 0.36 -12.63 -21.94
CA HIS A 110 1.76 -13.02 -22.19
C HIS A 110 2.78 -12.34 -21.27
N ARG A 111 2.36 -11.32 -20.50
CA ARG A 111 3.22 -10.55 -19.58
C ARG A 111 3.03 -10.95 -18.12
N ARG A 112 2.15 -11.92 -17.83
CA ARG A 112 2.05 -12.53 -16.51
C ARG A 112 3.13 -13.60 -16.39
N ALA A 113 3.76 -13.71 -15.22
CA ALA A 113 4.64 -14.83 -14.94
C ALA A 113 3.81 -16.12 -15.02
N GLN A 114 4.11 -16.98 -15.98
CA GLN A 114 3.40 -18.25 -16.17
C GLN A 114 3.85 -19.34 -15.19
N LYS A 115 4.93 -19.09 -14.45
CA LYS A 115 5.47 -20.06 -13.51
C LYS A 115 4.74 -19.93 -12.17
N PRO A 116 4.23 -21.03 -11.59
CA PRO A 116 3.77 -21.00 -10.21
C PRO A 116 4.94 -20.54 -9.30
N PRO A 117 4.64 -19.86 -8.18
CA PRO A 117 5.68 -19.49 -7.22
C PRO A 117 6.41 -20.75 -6.81
N ASN A 118 7.74 -20.78 -6.99
CA ASN A 118 8.56 -21.88 -6.52
C ASN A 118 8.38 -21.98 -5.00
N ALA A 119 7.78 -23.08 -4.52
CA ALA A 119 7.85 -23.48 -3.13
C ALA A 119 9.26 -24.04 -2.90
N HIS A 120 10.19 -23.17 -2.51
CA HIS A 120 11.49 -23.55 -1.95
C HIS A 120 11.51 -23.14 -0.49
#